data_AF-A0A645EKP2-F1
#
_entry.id   AF-A0A645EKP2-F1
#
_cell.length_a   1.000
_cell.length_b   1.000
_cell.length_c   1.000
_cell.angle_alpha   90.00
_cell.angle_beta   90.00
_cell.angle_gamma   90.00
#
_symmetry.space_group_name_H-M   'P 1'
#
loop_
_entity.id
_entity.type
_entity.pdbx_description
1 polymer ?
#
loop_
_entity_poly.entity_id
_entity_poly.type
_entity_poly.pdbx_seq_one_letter_code
_entity_poly.pdbx_strand_id
1 'polypeptide(L)'
;MSLERSNHTLAPLYIQPGFDATVSEAIDYKFKNTLKYPIYIEGIISKGIVKFNVYSNSSLNNMKYDLVNEIYEKAIPKTIYREDPNLNLGIKKQEQKPHIGYKVKVYIVEKKSGKITNKKLISNDNYDMTNEVIKVGIKK
;
A
#
# COMPACT_ATOMS: atom_id res chain seq x y z
N MET A 1 -18.25 1.94 3.07
CA MET A 1 -17.66 1.06 2.04
C MET A 1 -16.82 1.91 1.09
N SER A 2 -15.69 1.39 0.62
CA SER A 2 -14.83 2.05 -0.39
C SER A 2 -15.59 2.24 -1.71
N LEU A 3 -15.44 3.41 -2.32
CA LEU A 3 -15.93 3.73 -3.67
C LEU A 3 -14.75 3.89 -4.63
N GLU A 4 -13.71 4.61 -4.22
CA GLU A 4 -12.47 4.80 -4.98
C GLU A 4 -11.29 4.58 -4.03
N ARG A 5 -10.35 3.73 -4.46
CA ARG A 5 -9.08 3.47 -3.77
C ARG A 5 -8.07 3.06 -4.83
N SER A 6 -6.87 3.60 -4.73
CA SER A 6 -5.70 3.15 -5.49
C SER A 6 -4.55 2.84 -4.53
N ASN A 7 -3.78 1.79 -4.81
CA ASN A 7 -2.51 1.54 -4.15
C ASN A 7 -1.40 2.42 -4.74
N HIS A 8 -0.26 2.53 -4.04
CA HIS A 8 0.94 3.12 -4.61
C HIS A 8 1.50 2.23 -5.72
N THR A 9 2.23 2.80 -6.66
CA THR A 9 2.95 2.03 -7.69
C THR A 9 3.97 1.07 -7.08
N LEU A 10 4.57 1.44 -5.95
CA LEU A 10 5.53 0.63 -5.20
C LEU A 10 4.94 0.23 -3.85
N ALA A 11 5.18 -1.01 -3.43
CA ALA A 11 4.73 -1.48 -2.12
C ALA A 11 5.44 -0.68 -1.01
N PRO A 12 4.71 -0.02 -0.09
CA PRO A 12 5.33 0.74 0.99
C PRO A 12 6.12 -0.16 1.94
N LEU A 13 7.19 0.37 2.53
CA LEU A 13 8.04 -0.40 3.45
C LEU A 13 7.55 -0.38 4.91
N TYR A 14 6.69 0.56 5.27
CA TYR A 14 6.23 0.77 6.65
C TYR A 14 4.95 -0.02 7.00
N ILE A 15 4.32 -0.65 6.00
CA ILE A 15 3.10 -1.45 6.18
C ILE A 15 3.11 -2.62 5.21
N GLN A 16 2.32 -3.65 5.48
CA GLN A 16 2.24 -4.81 4.59
C GLN A 16 1.61 -4.44 3.23
N PRO A 17 2.00 -5.10 2.13
CA PRO A 17 1.44 -4.84 0.82
C PRO A 17 -0.08 -4.92 0.80
N GLY A 18 -0.70 -3.90 0.20
CA GLY A 18 -2.14 -3.78 0.01
C GLY A 18 -2.91 -3.10 1.14
N PHE A 19 -2.25 -2.68 2.22
CA PHE A 19 -2.92 -1.94 3.29
C PHE A 19 -2.89 -0.41 3.11
N ASP A 20 -2.23 0.09 2.06
CA ASP A 20 -2.14 1.50 1.75
C ASP A 20 -3.27 1.99 0.84
N ALA A 21 -3.57 3.29 0.93
CA ALA A 21 -4.36 4.00 -0.07
C ALA A 21 -3.60 5.27 -0.41
N THR A 22 -3.25 5.43 -1.69
CA THR A 22 -2.59 6.64 -2.19
C THR A 22 -3.57 7.79 -2.17
N VAL A 23 -3.12 8.93 -1.65
CA VAL A 23 -3.83 10.20 -1.75
C VAL A 23 -2.84 11.25 -2.25
N SER A 24 -3.24 12.02 -3.26
CA SER A 24 -2.47 13.12 -3.83
C SER A 24 -3.43 14.20 -4.33
N GLU A 25 -2.91 15.28 -4.93
CA GLU A 25 -3.76 16.34 -5.51
C GLU A 25 -4.72 15.82 -6.60
N ALA A 26 -4.40 14.68 -7.24
CA ALA A 26 -5.20 14.09 -8.32
C ALA A 26 -5.81 12.72 -7.97
N ILE A 27 -5.49 12.15 -6.80
CA ILE A 27 -5.94 10.82 -6.38
C ILE A 27 -6.62 10.96 -5.02
N ASP A 28 -7.92 10.68 -4.99
CA ASP A 28 -8.71 10.67 -3.76
C ASP A 28 -8.98 9.26 -3.26
N TYR A 29 -9.06 9.11 -1.93
CA TYR A 29 -9.76 8.00 -1.32
C TYR A 29 -11.21 8.39 -1.06
N LYS A 30 -12.17 7.72 -1.72
CA LYS A 30 -13.60 7.99 -1.55
C LYS A 30 -14.31 6.81 -0.92
N PHE A 31 -15.15 7.08 0.06
CA PHE A 31 -15.98 6.07 0.72
C PHE A 31 -17.37 6.60 1.00
N LYS A 32 -18.34 5.68 1.11
CA LYS A 32 -19.72 5.97 1.47
C LYS A 32 -20.05 5.41 2.84
N ASN A 33 -20.71 6.21 3.68
CA ASN A 33 -21.38 5.69 4.87
C ASN A 33 -22.55 4.80 4.44
N THR A 34 -22.48 3.52 4.78
CA THR A 34 -23.51 2.52 4.48
C THR A 34 -24.39 2.19 5.69
N LEU A 35 -24.19 2.88 6.81
CA LEU A 35 -24.94 2.68 8.04
C LEU A 35 -26.24 3.47 7.98
N LYS A 36 -27.24 3.04 8.77
CA LYS A 36 -28.53 3.75 8.89
C LYS A 36 -28.43 5.01 9.77
N TYR A 37 -27.25 5.28 10.33
CA TYR A 37 -26.96 6.39 11.23
C TYR A 37 -25.70 7.13 10.76
N PRO A 38 -25.54 8.41 11.14
CA PRO A 38 -24.39 9.20 10.74
C PRO A 38 -23.08 8.65 11.34
N ILE A 39 -21.98 9.00 10.68
CA ILE A 39 -20.62 8.87 11.19
C ILE A 39 -20.10 10.29 11.40
N TYR A 40 -19.49 10.55 12.55
CA TYR A 40 -18.80 11.81 12.82
C TYR A 40 -17.29 11.53 12.80
N ILE A 41 -16.55 12.33 12.03
CA ILE A 41 -15.10 12.22 11.89
C ILE A 41 -14.52 13.54 12.36
N GLU A 42 -13.73 13.51 13.43
CA GLU A 42 -13.01 14.66 13.96
C GLU A 42 -11.54 14.55 13.57
N GLY A 43 -11.03 15.58 12.90
CA GLY A 43 -9.61 15.72 12.56
C GLY A 43 -8.93 16.73 13.49
N ILE A 44 -7.84 16.33 14.13
CA ILE A 44 -7.05 17.18 15.02
C ILE A 44 -5.61 17.24 14.51
N ILE A 45 -5.07 18.44 14.37
CA ILE A 45 -3.66 18.67 14.05
C ILE A 45 -3.01 19.37 15.24
N SER A 46 -1.99 18.75 15.84
CA SER A 46 -1.24 19.34 16.94
C SER A 46 0.19 18.80 16.98
N LYS A 47 1.18 19.69 17.16
CA LYS A 47 2.61 19.33 17.27
C LYS A 47 3.12 18.41 16.14
N GLY A 48 2.68 18.65 14.90
CA GLY A 48 3.05 17.83 13.73
C GLY A 48 2.37 16.46 13.65
N ILE A 49 1.43 16.16 14.54
CA ILE A 49 0.64 14.92 14.53
C ILE A 49 -0.76 15.23 14.01
N VAL A 50 -1.20 14.43 13.03
CA VAL A 50 -2.58 14.41 12.55
C VAL A 50 -3.29 13.22 13.22
N LYS A 51 -4.41 13.47 13.88
CA LYS A 51 -5.25 12.46 14.53
C LYS A 51 -6.65 12.52 13.95
N PHE A 52 -7.24 11.35 13.71
CA PHE A 52 -8.64 11.21 13.38
C PHE A 52 -9.36 10.41 14.47
N ASN A 53 -10.42 10.97 15.03
CA ASN A 53 -11.36 10.24 15.86
C ASN A 53 -12.61 9.95 15.04
N VAL A 54 -13.05 8.69 15.02
CA VAL A 54 -14.23 8.26 14.26
C VAL A 54 -15.29 7.78 15.23
N TYR A 55 -16.43 8.45 15.21
CA TYR A 55 -17.56 8.18 16.09
C TYR A 55 -18.75 7.66 15.28
N SER A 56 -19.48 6.72 15.87
CA SER A 56 -20.66 6.11 15.27
C SER A 56 -21.58 5.59 16.37
N ASN A 57 -22.63 4.86 16.00
CA ASN A 57 -23.59 4.32 16.96
C ASN A 57 -22.93 3.28 17.90
N SER A 58 -23.23 3.37 19.20
CA SER A 58 -22.68 2.50 20.24
C SER A 58 -22.99 1.01 20.06
N SER A 59 -24.00 0.66 19.24
CA SER A 59 -24.28 -0.73 18.85
C SER A 59 -23.11 -1.41 18.13
N LEU A 60 -22.17 -0.65 17.57
CA LEU A 60 -20.95 -1.16 16.93
C LEU A 60 -19.84 -1.51 17.92
N ASN A 61 -20.01 -1.27 19.22
CA ASN A 61 -18.97 -1.56 20.23
C ASN A 61 -18.59 -3.06 20.29
N ASN A 62 -19.46 -3.96 19.83
CA ASN A 62 -19.19 -5.40 19.74
C ASN A 62 -18.65 -5.84 18.37
N MET A 63 -18.47 -4.91 17.43
CA MET A 63 -17.91 -5.16 16.11
C MET A 63 -16.42 -4.85 16.08
N LYS A 64 -15.63 -5.76 15.52
CA LYS A 64 -14.22 -5.56 15.21
C LYS A 64 -13.98 -5.88 13.74
N TYR A 65 -12.99 -5.24 13.16
CA TYR A 65 -12.59 -5.42 11.77
C TYR A 65 -11.09 -5.64 11.72
N ASP A 66 -10.66 -6.71 11.07
CA ASP A 66 -9.26 -6.95 10.77
C ASP A 66 -9.03 -6.84 9.27
N LEU A 67 -7.88 -6.27 8.89
CA LEU A 67 -7.39 -6.36 7.52
C LEU A 67 -6.48 -7.59 7.41
N VAL A 68 -6.72 -8.38 6.37
CA VAL A 68 -5.92 -9.56 6.05
C VAL A 68 -5.52 -9.47 4.60
N ASN A 69 -4.22 -9.53 4.33
CA ASN A 69 -3.69 -9.62 2.98
C ASN A 69 -3.36 -11.07 2.60
N GLU A 70 -3.45 -11.36 1.32
CA GLU A 70 -3.08 -12.61 0.68
C GLU A 70 -2.19 -12.27 -0.52
N ILE A 71 -0.87 -12.34 -0.32
CA ILE A 71 0.09 -12.19 -1.40
C ILE A 71 0.09 -13.49 -2.20
N TYR A 72 -0.48 -13.46 -3.39
CA TYR A 72 -0.58 -14.65 -4.24
C TYR A 72 0.48 -14.67 -5.36
N GLU A 73 1.18 -13.55 -5.58
CA GLU A 73 2.32 -13.48 -6.49
C GLU A 73 3.40 -12.56 -5.90
N LYS A 74 4.66 -12.98 -5.99
CA LYS A 74 5.83 -12.20 -5.58
C LYS A 74 6.92 -12.29 -6.66
N ALA A 75 7.29 -11.14 -7.22
CA ALA A 75 8.30 -11.03 -8.27
C ALA A 75 9.61 -10.48 -7.69
N ILE A 76 10.67 -11.30 -7.71
CA ILE A 76 11.99 -10.95 -7.15
C ILE A 76 12.84 -10.24 -8.22
N PRO A 77 13.39 -9.05 -7.92
CA PRO A 77 14.23 -8.31 -8.84
C PRO A 77 15.61 -8.97 -9.01
N LYS A 78 16.23 -8.73 -10.16
CA LYS A 78 17.61 -9.13 -10.48
C LYS A 78 18.49 -7.90 -10.66
N THR A 79 19.80 -8.09 -10.55
CA THR A 79 20.78 -7.07 -10.92
C THR A 79 21.14 -7.22 -12.41
N ILE A 80 20.99 -6.12 -13.15
CA ILE A 80 21.35 -5.99 -14.55
C ILE A 80 22.55 -5.05 -14.64
N TYR A 81 23.62 -5.52 -15.28
CA TYR A 81 24.77 -4.68 -15.59
C TYR A 81 24.61 -4.09 -16.99
N ARG A 82 24.87 -2.79 -17.11
CA ARG A 82 24.80 -2.05 -18.38
C ARG A 82 26.11 -1.30 -18.58
N GLU A 83 26.74 -1.46 -19.73
CA GLU A 83 27.96 -0.71 -20.03
C GLU A 83 27.65 0.79 -20.24
N ASP A 84 28.54 1.66 -19.76
CA ASP A 84 28.45 3.11 -19.95
C ASP A 84 29.79 3.66 -20.48
N PRO A 85 29.84 4.14 -21.73
CA PRO A 85 31.07 4.68 -22.33
C PRO A 85 31.47 6.05 -21.78
N ASN A 86 30.62 6.68 -20.94
CA ASN A 86 30.94 7.95 -20.29
C ASN A 86 31.55 7.76 -18.89
N LEU A 87 31.47 6.55 -18.33
CA LEU A 87 32.07 6.21 -17.05
C LEU A 87 33.46 5.59 -17.24
N ASN A 88 34.42 6.03 -16.43
CA ASN A 88 35.79 5.50 -16.42
C ASN A 88 35.79 3.98 -16.16
N LEU A 89 36.72 3.28 -16.80
CA LEU A 89 36.86 1.83 -16.70
C LEU A 89 36.83 1.34 -15.25
N GLY A 90 35.93 0.40 -14.97
CA GLY A 90 35.79 -0.22 -13.64
C GLY A 90 34.91 0.54 -12.64
N ILE A 91 34.51 1.78 -12.94
CA ILE A 91 33.56 2.51 -12.10
C ILE A 91 32.17 1.90 -12.23
N LYS A 92 31.54 1.58 -11.10
CA LYS A 92 30.15 1.14 -11.03
C LYS A 92 29.26 2.26 -10.48
N LYS A 93 28.12 2.50 -11.11
CA LYS A 93 27.11 3.47 -10.66
C LYS A 93 25.73 2.85 -10.69
N GLN A 94 25.03 2.85 -9.56
CA GLN A 94 23.63 2.41 -9.51
C GLN A 94 22.76 3.43 -10.25
N GLU A 95 22.12 2.99 -11.33
CA GLU A 95 21.17 3.78 -12.12
C GLU A 95 19.74 3.62 -11.58
N GLN A 96 19.37 2.40 -11.21
CA GLN A 96 18.03 2.08 -10.73
C GLN A 96 18.10 1.12 -9.55
N LYS A 97 17.35 1.43 -8.49
CA LYS A 97 17.21 0.56 -7.32
C LYS A 97 16.20 -0.56 -7.59
N PRO A 98 16.41 -1.76 -7.04
CA PRO A 98 15.45 -2.84 -7.17
C PRO A 98 14.22 -2.61 -6.29
N HIS A 99 13.04 -2.97 -6.80
CA HIS A 99 11.82 -3.07 -6.00
C HIS A 99 11.15 -4.42 -6.24
N ILE A 100 10.73 -5.08 -5.17
CA ILE A 100 10.01 -6.36 -5.25
C ILE A 100 8.59 -6.08 -5.74
N GLY A 101 8.14 -6.86 -6.73
CA GLY A 101 6.76 -6.81 -7.21
C GLY A 101 5.85 -7.74 -6.41
N TYR A 102 4.58 -7.37 -6.30
CA TYR A 102 3.58 -8.12 -5.56
C TYR A 102 2.23 -8.07 -6.28
N LYS A 103 1.50 -9.19 -6.26
CA LYS A 103 0.04 -9.16 -6.43
C LYS A 103 -0.61 -9.64 -5.15
N VAL A 104 -1.54 -8.85 -4.65
CA VAL A 104 -2.10 -9.04 -3.31
C VAL A 104 -3.59 -8.80 -3.28
N LYS A 105 -4.31 -9.75 -2.70
CA LYS A 105 -5.73 -9.58 -2.36
C LYS A 105 -5.84 -9.11 -0.93
N VAL A 106 -6.73 -8.15 -0.67
CA VAL A 106 -6.96 -7.63 0.67
C VAL A 106 -8.40 -7.90 1.07
N TYR A 107 -8.58 -8.46 2.25
CA TYR A 107 -9.87 -8.78 2.81
C TYR A 107 -10.09 -8.00 4.09
N ILE A 108 -11.35 -7.59 4.31
CA ILE A 108 -11.84 -7.20 5.62
C ILE A 108 -12.50 -8.41 6.27
N VAL A 109 -12.06 -8.76 7.48
CA VAL A 109 -12.66 -9.81 8.31
C VAL A 109 -13.47 -9.14 9.41
N GLU A 110 -14.77 -9.37 9.40
CA GLU A 110 -15.69 -8.81 10.38
C GLU A 110 -15.87 -9.79 11.53
N LYS A 111 -15.79 -9.28 12.76
CA LYS A 111 -15.96 -10.05 13.98
C LYS A 111 -17.03 -9.41 14.86
N LYS A 112 -18.04 -10.19 15.26
CA LYS A 112 -19.07 -9.77 16.23
C LYS A 112 -18.92 -10.59 17.51
N SER A 113 -18.72 -9.91 18.63
CA SER A 113 -18.48 -10.56 19.93
C SER A 113 -17.39 -11.63 19.87
N GLY A 114 -16.30 -11.35 19.15
CA GLY A 114 -15.14 -12.23 18.99
C GLY A 114 -15.27 -13.33 17.93
N LYS A 115 -16.47 -13.59 17.40
CA LYS A 115 -16.70 -14.58 16.34
C LYS A 115 -16.61 -13.94 14.96
N ILE A 116 -15.90 -14.58 14.04
CA ILE A 116 -15.88 -14.15 12.63
C ILE A 116 -17.28 -14.31 12.06
N THR A 117 -17.83 -13.24 11.51
CA THR A 117 -19.15 -13.23 10.88
C THR A 117 -19.08 -13.10 9.37
N ASN A 118 -17.99 -12.53 8.85
CA ASN A 118 -17.85 -12.27 7.42
C ASN A 118 -16.37 -12.11 7.04
N LYS A 119 -16.05 -12.41 5.77
CA LYS A 119 -14.77 -12.10 5.13
C LYS A 119 -15.07 -11.59 3.73
N LYS A 120 -14.74 -10.33 3.46
CA LYS A 120 -15.03 -9.68 2.18
C LYS A 120 -13.75 -9.21 1.51
N LEU A 121 -13.56 -9.55 0.24
CA LEU A 121 -12.51 -8.98 -0.60
C LEU A 121 -12.79 -7.48 -0.81
N ILE A 122 -11.81 -6.62 -0.52
CA ILE A 122 -11.92 -5.16 -0.64
C ILE A 122 -10.96 -4.58 -1.68
N SER A 123 -9.88 -5.29 -2.03
CA SER A 123 -9.01 -4.89 -3.14
C SER A 123 -8.20 -6.05 -3.71
N ASN A 124 -7.68 -5.83 -4.92
CA ASN A 124 -6.72 -6.70 -5.59
C ASN A 124 -5.65 -5.79 -6.21
N ASP A 125 -4.53 -5.65 -5.50
CA ASP A 125 -3.53 -4.64 -5.80
C ASP A 125 -2.35 -5.27 -6.57
N ASN A 126 -1.78 -4.50 -7.50
CA ASN A 126 -0.60 -4.87 -8.27
C ASN A 126 0.52 -3.85 -8.04
N TYR A 127 1.71 -4.36 -7.73
CA TYR A 127 2.94 -3.60 -7.60
C TYR A 127 3.97 -4.18 -8.55
N ASP A 128 4.46 -3.37 -9.47
CA ASP A 128 5.39 -3.86 -10.49
C ASP A 128 6.81 -4.00 -9.93
N MET A 129 7.44 -5.11 -10.28
CA MET A 129 8.85 -5.33 -9.96
C MET A 129 9.73 -4.44 -10.84
N THR A 130 10.79 -3.91 -10.24
CA THR A 130 11.85 -3.24 -11.00
C THR A 130 13.20 -3.85 -10.67
N ASN A 131 13.99 -4.16 -11.70
CA ASN A 131 15.34 -4.69 -11.54
C ASN A 131 16.29 -3.61 -11.03
N GLU A 132 17.34 -4.05 -10.34
CA GLU A 132 18.49 -3.18 -10.10
C GLU A 132 19.26 -3.00 -11.42
N VAL A 133 19.63 -1.76 -11.75
CA VAL A 133 20.49 -1.48 -12.90
C VAL A 133 21.77 -0.84 -12.40
N ILE A 134 22.91 -1.49 -12.67
CA ILE A 134 24.25 -0.99 -12.37
C ILE A 134 24.97 -0.68 -13.67
N LYS A 135 25.30 0.59 -13.88
CA LYS A 135 26.17 1.03 -14.97
C LYS A 135 27.62 0.70 -14.66
N VAL A 136 28.32 0.09 -15.61
CA VAL A 136 29.74 -0.25 -15.52
C VAL A 136 30.51 0.55 -16.57
N GLY A 137 31.48 1.34 -16.12
CA GLY A 137 32.28 2.17 -16.99
C GLY A 137 33.24 1.36 -17.85
N ILE A 138 33.29 1.73 -19.13
CA ILE A 138 34.17 1.13 -20.15
C ILE A 138 35.07 2.19 -20.83
N LYS A 139 35.02 3.45 -20.38
CA LYS A 139 35.85 4.54 -20.90
C LYS A 139 37.31 4.32 -20.49
N LYS A 140 38.18 4.17 -21.48
CA LYS A 140 39.63 4.06 -21.30
C LYS A 140 40.27 5.42 -21.04
#